data_AF-A0AAD7IZR7-F1
#
_entry.id   AF-A0AAD7IZR7-F1
#
_cell.length_a   1.000
_cell.length_b   1.000
_cell.length_c   1.000
_cell.angle_alpha   90.00
_cell.angle_beta   90.00
_cell.angle_gamma   90.00
#
_symmetry.space_group_name_H-M   'P 1'
#
loop_
_entity.id
_entity.type
_entity.pdbx_description
1 polymer ?
#
loop_
_entity_poly.entity_id
_entity_poly.type
_entity_poly.pdbx_seq_one_letter_code
_entity_poly.pdbx_strand_id
1 'polypeptide(L)'
;MKERPTAVKEWLGCGRNWNAVMALGTVGHKRQAGTFVAQWWAWWRVIQPAERELLGPGMLSRVETADWSQVSRLHGKNGLLQVMATLLWWGDHVARNEDYRPEWLGAVDDVLWVL
;
A
#
# COMPACT_ATOMS: atom_id res chain seq x y z
N MET A 1 -7.12 -13.66 -1.20
CA MET A 1 -7.59 -12.37 -1.79
C MET A 1 -8.27 -11.44 -0.76
N LYS A 2 -8.29 -11.79 0.53
CA LYS A 2 -8.82 -10.91 1.59
C LYS A 2 -7.78 -9.79 1.83
N GLU A 3 -8.24 -8.55 1.92
CA GLU A 3 -7.50 -7.35 2.40
C GLU A 3 -6.78 -6.44 1.41
N ARG A 4 -6.71 -6.72 0.10
CA ARG A 4 -6.19 -5.71 -0.86
C ARG A 4 -7.10 -4.47 -0.92
N PRO A 5 -6.55 -3.24 -1.01
CA PRO A 5 -7.37 -2.03 -1.14
C PRO A 5 -8.29 -2.12 -2.35
N THR A 6 -9.50 -1.58 -2.23
CA THR A 6 -10.53 -1.67 -3.29
C THR A 6 -10.03 -1.05 -4.59
N ALA A 7 -9.29 0.07 -4.47
CA ALA A 7 -8.61 0.75 -5.58
C ALA A 7 -7.74 -0.21 -6.41
N VAL A 8 -7.00 -1.12 -5.75
CA VAL A 8 -6.11 -2.08 -6.42
C VAL A 8 -6.92 -3.11 -7.19
N LYS A 9 -8.04 -3.57 -6.62
CA LYS A 9 -8.92 -4.54 -7.29
C LYS A 9 -9.54 -3.94 -8.55
N GLU A 10 -10.00 -2.69 -8.48
CA GLU A 10 -10.57 -1.95 -9.61
C GLU A 10 -9.53 -1.71 -10.71
N TRP A 11 -8.32 -1.27 -10.33
CA TRP A 11 -7.20 -1.10 -11.26
C TRP A 11 -6.84 -2.39 -11.99
N LEU A 12 -6.77 -3.52 -11.28
CA LEU A 12 -6.53 -4.82 -11.90
C LEU A 12 -7.68 -5.21 -12.84
N GLY A 13 -8.93 -4.90 -12.47
CA GLY A 13 -10.12 -5.17 -13.26
C GLY A 13 -10.21 -4.36 -14.56
N CYS A 14 -9.67 -3.14 -14.59
CA CYS A 14 -9.64 -2.30 -15.79
C CYS A 14 -8.36 -2.49 -16.63
N GLY A 15 -7.66 -3.62 -16.48
CA GLY A 15 -6.46 -3.92 -17.26
C GLY A 15 -5.24 -3.10 -16.87
N ARG A 16 -5.20 -2.60 -15.62
CA ARG A 16 -4.14 -1.73 -15.09
C ARG A 16 -4.08 -0.34 -15.73
N ASN A 17 -5.21 0.15 -16.23
CA ASN A 17 -5.28 1.49 -16.81
C ASN A 17 -5.07 2.58 -15.73
N TRP A 18 -3.95 3.29 -15.85
CA TRP A 18 -3.56 4.36 -14.92
C TRP A 18 -4.57 5.51 -14.86
N ASN A 19 -5.07 5.93 -16.02
CA ASN A 19 -6.00 7.04 -16.13
C ASN A 19 -7.37 6.71 -15.53
N ALA A 20 -7.77 5.44 -15.56
CA ALA A 20 -9.01 4.98 -14.95
C ALA A 20 -8.97 5.12 -13.41
N VAL A 21 -7.83 4.88 -12.76
CA VAL A 21 -7.69 4.98 -11.30
C VAL A 21 -7.69 6.43 -10.83
N MET A 22 -7.02 7.31 -11.57
CA MET A 22 -7.05 8.75 -11.31
C MET A 22 -8.44 9.35 -11.53
N ALA A 23 -9.18 8.87 -12.54
CA ALA A 23 -10.53 9.31 -12.85
C ALA A 23 -11.60 8.77 -11.87
N LEU A 24 -11.37 7.60 -11.25
CA LEU A 24 -12.29 6.99 -10.28
C LEU A 24 -12.24 7.65 -8.88
N GLY A 25 -11.45 8.71 -8.70
CA GLY A 25 -11.52 9.55 -7.50
C GLY A 25 -11.13 8.83 -6.22
N THR A 26 -10.45 7.68 -6.25
CA THR A 26 -10.17 6.91 -5.02
C THR A 26 -9.29 7.64 -4.01
N VAL A 27 -8.62 8.72 -4.45
CA VAL A 27 -7.93 9.67 -3.58
C VAL A 27 -8.38 11.13 -3.83
N GLY A 28 -9.40 11.39 -4.66
CA GLY A 28 -9.84 12.75 -4.99
C GLY A 28 -10.63 13.44 -3.88
N HIS A 29 -11.30 12.67 -3.02
CA HIS A 29 -12.09 13.18 -1.91
C HIS A 29 -11.49 12.76 -0.56
N LYS A 30 -11.40 13.69 0.41
CA LYS A 30 -10.74 13.48 1.72
C LYS A 30 -11.20 12.20 2.45
N ARG A 31 -12.50 11.87 2.41
CA ARG A 31 -13.04 10.60 2.99
C ARG A 31 -12.55 9.33 2.29
N GLN A 32 -12.33 9.38 0.98
CA GLN A 32 -11.86 8.25 0.19
C GLN A 32 -10.35 8.04 0.41
N ALA A 33 -9.59 9.13 0.52
CA ALA A 33 -8.18 9.09 0.91
C ALA A 33 -7.97 8.42 2.28
N GLY A 34 -8.72 8.81 3.31
CA GLY A 34 -8.62 8.16 4.62
C GLY A 34 -8.98 6.66 4.61
N THR A 35 -9.99 6.29 3.81
CA THR A 35 -10.38 4.87 3.63
C THR A 35 -9.28 4.08 2.94
N PHE A 36 -8.69 4.66 1.89
CA PHE A 36 -7.57 4.06 1.17
C PHE A 36 -6.35 3.87 2.09
N VAL A 37 -5.97 4.89 2.87
CA VAL A 37 -4.85 4.83 3.83
C VAL A 37 -5.04 3.69 4.82
N ALA A 38 -6.23 3.57 5.42
CA ALA A 38 -6.55 2.50 6.36
C ALA A 38 -6.50 1.11 5.71
N GLN A 39 -7.08 0.97 4.52
CA GLN A 39 -7.05 -0.28 3.76
C GLN A 39 -5.62 -0.66 3.34
N TRP A 40 -4.80 0.33 2.95
CA TRP A 40 -3.42 0.12 2.55
C TRP A 40 -2.58 -0.40 3.70
N TRP A 41 -2.68 0.23 4.88
CA TRP A 41 -1.95 -0.26 6.07
C TRP A 41 -2.44 -1.63 6.54
N ALA A 42 -3.75 -1.88 6.54
CA ALA A 42 -4.27 -3.21 6.86
C ALA A 42 -3.70 -4.26 5.90
N TRP A 43 -3.73 -3.95 4.60
CA TRP A 43 -3.15 -4.80 3.57
C TRP A 43 -1.66 -5.05 3.76
N TRP A 44 -0.87 -3.99 3.92
CA TRP A 44 0.57 -4.07 4.07
C TRP A 44 0.95 -4.93 5.28
N ARG A 45 0.24 -4.81 6.40
CA ARG A 45 0.48 -5.60 7.62
C ARG A 45 0.21 -7.09 7.44
N VAL A 46 -0.86 -7.46 6.73
CA VAL A 46 -1.22 -8.86 6.51
C VAL A 46 -0.17 -9.60 5.68
N ILE A 47 0.61 -8.87 4.91
CA ILE A 47 1.53 -9.46 3.94
C ILE A 47 2.96 -9.46 4.45
N GLN A 48 3.18 -9.03 5.69
CA GLN A 48 4.48 -9.09 6.32
C GLN A 48 4.86 -10.51 6.69
N PRO A 49 6.15 -10.83 6.71
CA PRO A 49 6.66 -12.00 7.41
C PRO A 49 6.23 -11.99 8.87
N ALA A 50 6.01 -13.17 9.46
CA ALA A 50 5.52 -13.30 10.83
C ALA A 50 6.51 -12.75 11.88
N GLU A 51 7.78 -12.63 11.51
CA GLU A 51 8.86 -12.08 12.31
C GLU A 51 8.75 -10.55 12.46
N ARG A 52 8.01 -9.87 11.58
CA ARG A 52 7.80 -8.42 11.68
C ARG A 52 6.63 -8.13 12.60
N GLU A 53 6.94 -7.68 13.80
CA GLU A 53 5.96 -7.29 14.81
C GLU A 53 5.43 -5.87 14.58
N LEU A 54 4.20 -5.62 15.02
CA LEU A 54 3.63 -4.27 15.05
C LEU A 54 4.13 -3.53 16.29
N LEU A 55 5.01 -2.56 16.08
CA LEU A 55 5.57 -1.71 17.15
C LEU A 55 4.64 -0.53 17.51
N GLY A 56 3.63 -0.27 16.68
CA GLY A 56 2.63 0.79 16.88
C GLY A 56 1.79 1.05 15.63
N PRO A 57 0.93 2.10 15.65
CA PRO A 57 0.15 2.48 14.48
C PRO A 57 1.06 2.86 13.30
N GLY A 58 1.18 1.96 12.33
CA GLY A 58 1.96 2.20 11.11
C GLY A 58 3.47 1.93 11.25
N MET A 59 3.91 1.29 12.34
CA MET A 59 5.32 0.94 12.51
C MET A 59 5.48 -0.58 12.64
N LEU A 60 6.21 -1.16 11.70
CA LEU A 60 6.57 -2.57 11.68
C LEU A 60 8.03 -2.72 12.12
N SER A 61 8.34 -3.75 12.89
CA SER A 61 9.72 -4.04 13.26
C SER A 61 10.55 -4.33 12.01
N ARG A 62 11.83 -3.95 12.07
CA ARG A 62 12.81 -4.19 11.01
C ARG A 62 13.63 -5.40 11.43
N VAL A 63 13.44 -6.51 10.72
CA VAL A 63 14.10 -7.79 10.99
C VAL A 63 14.84 -8.22 9.72
N GLU A 64 16.17 -8.07 9.70
CA GLU A 64 16.99 -8.36 8.53
C GLU A 64 16.92 -9.82 8.08
N THR A 65 16.67 -10.73 9.03
CA THR A 65 16.57 -12.18 8.79
C THR A 65 15.15 -12.66 8.47
N ALA A 66 14.19 -11.75 8.23
CA ALA A 66 12.80 -12.12 7.97
C ALA A 66 12.65 -12.88 6.64
N ASP A 67 11.84 -13.94 6.64
CA ASP A 67 11.57 -14.72 5.43
C ASP A 67 10.45 -14.09 4.58
N TRP A 68 10.85 -13.38 3.53
CA TRP A 68 9.94 -12.76 2.57
C TRP A 68 9.33 -13.73 1.56
N SER A 69 9.70 -15.01 1.57
CA SER A 69 9.17 -16.01 0.64
C SER A 69 7.65 -16.16 0.73
N GLN A 70 7.07 -15.94 1.92
CA GLN A 70 5.63 -16.02 2.13
C GLN A 70 4.85 -14.89 1.43
N VAL A 71 5.48 -13.72 1.26
CA VAL A 71 4.85 -12.57 0.57
C VAL A 71 4.58 -12.89 -0.90
N SER A 72 5.52 -13.59 -1.54
CA SER A 72 5.36 -14.07 -2.91
C SER A 72 4.20 -15.08 -3.07
N ARG A 73 3.93 -15.88 -2.04
CA ARG A 73 2.83 -16.86 -2.03
C ARG A 73 1.47 -16.18 -1.89
N LEU A 74 1.38 -15.11 -1.11
CA LEU A 74 0.12 -14.41 -0.88
C LEU A 74 -0.34 -13.64 -2.13
N HIS A 75 0.58 -13.07 -2.91
CA HIS A 75 0.24 -12.10 -3.97
C HIS A 75 0.80 -12.38 -5.36
N GLY A 76 1.44 -13.54 -5.53
CA GLY A 76 2.12 -13.91 -6.75
C GLY A 76 3.36 -13.06 -6.99
N LYS A 77 3.99 -13.25 -8.15
CA LYS A 77 5.25 -12.59 -8.51
C LYS A 77 5.20 -11.05 -8.51
N ASN A 78 4.01 -10.46 -8.56
CA ASN A 78 3.81 -9.02 -8.72
C ASN A 78 3.20 -8.33 -7.48
N GLY A 79 3.26 -8.97 -6.31
CA GLY A 79 2.70 -8.40 -5.07
C GLY A 79 3.33 -7.06 -4.70
N LEU A 80 4.67 -7.01 -4.66
CA LEU A 80 5.41 -5.80 -4.30
C LEU A 80 5.27 -4.69 -5.36
N LEU A 81 5.17 -5.05 -6.64
CA LEU A 81 4.89 -4.09 -7.72
C LEU A 81 3.53 -3.38 -7.52
N GLN A 82 2.51 -4.10 -7.03
CA GLN A 82 1.21 -3.50 -6.70
C GLN A 82 1.33 -2.53 -5.51
N VAL A 83 2.13 -2.86 -4.50
CA VAL A 83 2.41 -1.97 -3.35
C VAL A 83 3.09 -0.68 -3.83
N MET A 84 4.12 -0.79 -4.66
CA MET A 84 4.79 0.39 -5.22
C MET A 84 3.86 1.25 -6.08
N ALA A 85 3.00 0.63 -6.91
CA ALA A 85 2.01 1.37 -7.71
C ALA A 85 1.06 2.17 -6.80
N THR A 86 0.59 1.59 -5.70
CA THR A 86 -0.27 2.28 -4.74
C THR A 86 0.43 3.44 -4.02
N LEU A 87 1.73 3.32 -3.71
CA LEU A 87 2.52 4.41 -3.14
C LEU A 87 2.68 5.57 -4.12
N LEU A 88 2.79 5.29 -5.42
CA LEU A 88 2.85 6.31 -6.45
C LEU A 88 1.52 7.09 -6.56
N TRP A 89 0.37 6.40 -6.51
CA TRP A 89 -0.94 7.05 -6.48
C TRP A 89 -1.11 7.94 -5.24
N TRP A 90 -0.70 7.42 -4.08
CA TRP A 90 -0.80 8.16 -2.83
C TRP A 90 0.14 9.37 -2.83
N GLY A 91 1.37 9.22 -3.34
CA GLY A 91 2.32 10.34 -3.47
C GLY A 91 1.81 11.45 -4.41
N ASP A 92 1.18 11.07 -5.51
CA ASP A 92 0.57 12.00 -6.47
C ASP A 92 -0.65 12.74 -5.86
N HIS A 93 -1.40 12.09 -4.97
CA HIS A 93 -2.41 12.77 -4.15
C HIS A 93 -1.77 13.75 -3.15
N VAL A 94 -0.79 13.27 -2.37
CA VAL A 94 -0.09 14.05 -1.34
C VAL A 94 0.62 15.28 -1.93
N ALA A 95 1.09 15.19 -3.17
CA ALA A 95 1.69 16.30 -3.89
C ALA A 95 0.69 17.43 -4.22
N ARG A 96 -0.61 17.11 -4.36
CA ARG A 96 -1.69 18.07 -4.63
C ARG A 96 -2.48 18.48 -3.39
N ASN A 97 -2.46 17.65 -2.34
CA ASN A 97 -3.13 17.87 -1.07
C ASN A 97 -2.26 17.28 0.05
N GLU A 98 -1.82 18.08 1.03
CA GLU A 98 -0.90 17.61 2.07
C GLU A 98 -1.50 16.63 3.08
N ASP A 99 -2.82 16.38 3.02
CA ASP A 99 -3.49 15.37 3.83
C ASP A 99 -2.78 14.00 3.72
N TYR A 100 -2.55 13.36 4.86
CA TYR A 100 -1.90 12.04 4.97
C TYR A 100 -0.43 11.97 4.49
N ARG A 101 0.26 13.10 4.33
CA ARG A 101 1.70 13.14 4.00
C ARG A 101 2.56 12.34 4.98
N PRO A 102 2.40 12.46 6.32
CA PRO A 102 3.21 11.70 7.27
C PRO A 102 3.03 10.19 7.12
N GLU A 103 1.80 9.72 6.91
CA GLU A 103 1.48 8.31 6.72
C GLU A 103 2.03 7.78 5.39
N TRP A 104 2.03 8.61 4.34
CA TRP A 104 2.66 8.26 3.07
C TRP A 104 4.17 8.13 3.21
N LEU A 105 4.82 9.07 3.90
CA LEU A 105 6.27 9.01 4.15
C LEU A 105 6.65 7.77 4.96
N GLY A 106 5.88 7.43 6.00
CA GLY A 106 6.09 6.21 6.78
C GLY A 106 5.91 4.93 5.95
N ALA A 107 4.90 4.93 5.07
CA ALA A 107 4.68 3.81 4.14
C ALA A 107 5.81 3.66 3.12
N VAL A 108 6.33 4.77 2.58
CA VAL A 108 7.47 4.78 1.66
C VAL A 108 8.75 4.30 2.36
N ASP A 109 9.04 4.82 3.55
CA ASP A 109 10.20 4.42 4.34
C ASP A 109 10.18 2.92 4.69
N ASP A 110 9.02 2.39 5.11
CA ASP A 110 8.90 0.97 5.43
C ASP A 110 9.09 0.09 4.19
N VAL A 111 8.47 0.46 3.06
CA VAL A 111 8.61 -0.30 1.80
C VAL A 111 10.02 -0.21 1.22
N LEU A 112 10.69 0.94 1.33
CA LEU A 112 12.08 1.11 0.89
C LEU A 112 13.05 0.26 1.69
N TRP A 113 12.80 0.04 2.99
CA TRP A 113 13.63 -0.84 3.80
C TRP A 113 13.53 -2.33 3.39
N VAL A 114 12.40 -2.74 2.79
CA VAL A 114 12.14 -4.12 2.35
C VAL A 114 12.78 -4.45 0.99
N LEU A 115 13.02 -3.42 0.16
CA LEU A 115 13.61 -3.56 -1.18
C LEU A 115 15.13 -3.77 -1.11
#